data_AF-A0A2T2TKC9-F1
#
_entry.id   AF-A0A2T2TKC9-F1
#
_cell.length_a   1.000
_cell.length_b   1.000
_cell.length_c   1.000
_cell.angle_alpha   90.00
_cell.angle_beta   90.00
_cell.angle_gamma   90.00
#
_symmetry.space_group_name_H-M   'P 1'
#
loop_
_entity.id
_entity.type
_entity.pdbx_description
1 polymer ?
#
loop_
_entity_poly.entity_id
_entity_poly.type
_entity_poly.pdbx_seq_one_letter_code
_entity_poly.pdbx_strand_id
1 'polypeptide(L)'
;MVFAFFVLLAGSHHSSRAQALVDTTMTWDGYAQTARCEVRIYPTPDGEKRTRVVMLREVAQNDGPTTVADLSYLAEEVGRHFDIDPANAYWVVHWGGFSYKDVRRDEDKELFLRATFGRTDSQRLSSPRWDVASRTEVREYTDRRFD
;
A
#
# COMPACT_ATOMS: atom_id res chain seq x y z
N MET A 1 -24.59 19.38 22.86
CA MET A 1 -23.12 19.39 22.80
C MET A 1 -22.75 19.13 21.35
N VAL A 2 -22.33 20.16 20.60
CA VAL A 2 -22.05 20.07 19.16
C VAL A 2 -20.54 20.02 18.99
N PHE A 3 -20.01 18.91 18.47
CA PHE A 3 -18.60 18.78 18.13
C PHE A 3 -18.35 19.40 16.76
N ALA A 4 -17.50 20.44 16.72
CA ALA A 4 -17.04 21.06 15.49
C ALA A 4 -15.86 20.25 14.93
N PHE A 5 -16.02 19.75 13.71
CA PHE A 5 -14.94 19.15 12.92
C PHE A 5 -14.11 20.29 12.29
N PHE A 6 -12.86 20.45 12.69
CA PHE A 6 -11.92 21.35 12.02
C PHE A 6 -11.14 20.58 10.95
N VAL A 7 -11.45 20.86 9.68
CA VAL A 7 -10.60 20.45 8.54
C VAL A 7 -9.60 21.59 8.30
N LEU A 8 -8.35 21.39 8.73
CA LEU A 8 -7.24 22.29 8.38
C LEU A 8 -6.71 21.91 6.99
N LEU A 9 -7.11 22.67 5.96
CA LEU A 9 -6.48 22.65 4.65
C LEU A 9 -5.18 23.47 4.70
N ALA A 10 -4.09 22.85 5.13
CA ALA A 10 -2.75 23.39 4.91
C ALA A 10 -2.34 23.12 3.46
N GLY A 11 -2.18 24.20 2.69
CA GLY A 11 -1.73 24.14 1.29
C GLY A 11 -0.29 23.64 1.20
N SER A 12 -0.11 22.46 0.61
CA SER A 12 1.19 21.89 0.29
C SER A 12 1.48 22.07 -1.20
N HIS A 13 2.63 22.66 -1.50
CA HIS A 13 3.19 22.84 -2.83
C HIS A 13 3.06 21.58 -3.71
N HIS A 14 2.23 21.64 -4.74
CA HIS A 14 2.18 20.62 -5.78
C HIS A 14 3.41 20.78 -6.70
N SER A 15 4.51 20.09 -6.39
CA SER A 15 5.37 19.62 -7.48
C SER A 15 4.50 18.72 -8.36
N SER A 16 4.40 18.98 -9.66
CA SER A 16 3.69 18.08 -10.59
C SER A 16 4.50 16.80 -10.79
N ARG A 17 4.65 16.02 -9.72
CA ARG A 17 5.08 14.63 -9.75
C ARG A 17 3.85 13.84 -10.19
N ALA A 18 4.02 12.95 -11.15
CA ALA A 18 2.91 12.24 -11.74
C ALA A 18 2.10 11.53 -10.62
N GLN A 19 0.85 11.96 -10.42
CA GLN A 19 0.18 11.87 -9.12
C GLN A 19 -0.57 10.54 -8.96
N ALA A 20 -0.48 9.93 -7.78
CA ALA A 20 -1.34 8.80 -7.42
C ALA A 20 -2.82 9.24 -7.46
N LEU A 21 -3.71 8.34 -7.85
CA LEU A 21 -5.17 8.60 -7.83
C LEU A 21 -5.67 8.74 -6.40
N VAL A 22 -5.04 8.01 -5.48
CA VAL A 22 -5.28 8.07 -4.04
C VAL A 22 -3.93 8.10 -3.35
N ASP A 23 -3.81 8.93 -2.34
CA ASP A 23 -2.69 8.97 -1.39
C ASP A 23 -3.29 9.23 -0.01
N THR A 24 -3.29 8.22 0.85
CA THR A 24 -3.92 8.29 2.17
C THR A 24 -3.18 7.45 3.20
N THR A 25 -3.56 7.58 4.47
CA THR A 25 -3.09 6.72 5.56
C THR A 25 -4.23 5.80 5.98
N MET A 26 -3.92 4.51 6.10
CA MET A 26 -4.84 3.52 6.64
C MET A 26 -4.36 3.09 8.03
N THR A 27 -5.31 2.91 8.95
CA THR A 27 -5.07 2.32 10.27
C THR A 27 -6.01 1.14 10.48
N TRP A 28 -5.52 0.11 11.17
CA TRP A 28 -6.33 -1.03 11.54
C TRP A 28 -5.92 -1.57 12.90
N ASP A 29 -6.86 -2.17 13.60
CA ASP A 29 -6.60 -2.72 14.93
C ASP A 29 -5.99 -4.12 14.81
N GLY A 30 -4.76 -4.25 15.29
CA GLY A 30 -4.20 -5.55 15.64
C GLY A 30 -4.70 -5.99 17.02
N TYR A 31 -4.49 -7.26 17.36
CA TYR A 31 -4.95 -7.85 18.64
C TYR A 31 -4.47 -7.09 19.89
N ALA A 32 -3.31 -6.42 19.83
CA ALA A 32 -2.72 -5.70 20.96
C ALA A 32 -2.40 -4.22 20.67
N GLN A 33 -2.24 -3.83 19.40
CA GLN A 33 -1.77 -2.51 18.99
C GLN A 33 -2.39 -2.12 17.65
N THR A 34 -2.69 -0.83 17.46
CA THR A 34 -3.18 -0.29 16.19
C THR A 34 -2.02 -0.17 15.21
N ALA A 35 -2.18 -0.76 14.03
CA ALA A 35 -1.25 -0.66 12.93
C ALA A 35 -1.59 0.50 11.99
N ARG A 36 -0.59 0.91 11.20
CA ARG A 36 -0.68 2.01 10.25
C ARG A 36 0.20 1.80 9.02
N CYS A 37 -0.31 2.19 7.86
CA CYS A 37 0.48 2.29 6.64
C CYS A 37 0.00 3.47 5.76
N GLU A 38 0.86 3.89 4.83
CA GLU A 38 0.47 4.75 3.70
C GLU A 38 -0.07 3.87 2.57
N VAL A 39 -1.18 4.29 1.96
CA VAL A 39 -1.80 3.63 0.81
C VAL A 39 -1.78 4.59 -0.37
N ARG A 40 -1.16 4.15 -1.47
CA ARG A 40 -1.20 4.87 -2.74
C ARG A 40 -1.76 3.99 -3.84
N ILE A 41 -2.62 4.57 -4.67
CA ILE A 41 -3.27 3.83 -5.77
C ILE A 41 -2.93 4.50 -7.08
N TYR A 42 -2.43 3.71 -8.03
CA TYR A 42 -2.03 4.17 -9.35
C TYR A 42 -2.86 3.46 -10.43
N PRO A 43 -3.08 4.11 -11.59
CA PRO A 43 -3.47 3.38 -12.79
C PRO A 43 -2.32 2.46 -13.19
N THR A 44 -2.65 1.28 -13.71
CA THR A 44 -1.64 0.43 -14.36
C THR A 44 -1.33 0.99 -15.76
N PRO A 45 -0.10 0.83 -16.27
CA PRO A 45 0.23 1.16 -17.65
C PRO A 45 -0.67 0.48 -18.69
N ASP A 46 -0.78 1.07 -19.88
CA ASP A 46 -1.51 0.48 -21.00
C ASP A 46 -0.95 -0.90 -21.39
N GLY A 47 -1.84 -1.86 -21.64
CA GLY A 47 -1.47 -3.23 -22.05
C GLY A 47 -1.18 -4.19 -20.89
N GLU A 48 -1.20 -3.72 -19.64
CA GLU A 48 -1.09 -4.57 -18.47
C GLU A 48 -2.37 -5.34 -18.16
N LYS A 49 -2.21 -6.51 -17.50
CA LYS A 49 -3.33 -7.41 -17.21
C LYS A 49 -4.21 -6.94 -16.04
N ARG A 50 -3.64 -6.17 -15.11
CA ARG A 50 -4.31 -5.75 -13.87
C ARG A 50 -4.78 -4.32 -13.98
N THR A 51 -5.86 -3.99 -13.30
CA THR A 51 -6.54 -2.70 -13.44
C THR A 51 -5.95 -1.56 -12.61
N ARG A 52 -5.31 -1.91 -11.49
CA ARG A 52 -4.70 -0.96 -10.55
C ARG A 52 -3.37 -1.48 -10.01
N VAL A 53 -2.54 -0.55 -9.56
CA VAL A 53 -1.41 -0.82 -8.70
C VAL A 53 -1.65 -0.16 -7.35
N VAL A 54 -1.76 -0.98 -6.31
CA VAL A 54 -1.93 -0.54 -4.93
C VAL A 54 -0.59 -0.69 -4.22
N MET A 55 -0.06 0.41 -3.74
CA MET A 55 1.15 0.45 -2.95
C MET A 55 0.81 0.64 -1.47
N LEU A 56 1.30 -0.27 -0.64
CA LEU A 56 1.23 -0.19 0.81
C LEU A 56 2.64 0.09 1.33
N ARG A 57 2.86 1.28 1.86
CA ARG A 57 4.14 1.63 2.47
C ARG A 57 4.01 1.56 3.97
N GLU A 58 4.79 0.69 4.59
CA GLU A 58 4.90 0.66 6.04
C GLU A 58 5.53 1.97 6.51
N VAL A 59 5.10 2.50 7.67
CA VAL A 59 5.58 3.76 8.23
C VAL A 59 6.31 3.51 9.55
N ALA A 60 7.24 4.39 9.91
CA ALA A 60 8.03 4.26 11.14
C ALA A 60 7.19 4.30 12.43
N GLN A 61 5.97 4.84 12.35
CA GLN A 61 4.99 4.90 13.45
C GLN A 61 4.03 3.70 13.46
N ASN A 62 4.32 2.64 12.72
CA ASN A 62 3.56 1.41 12.77
C ASN A 62 3.97 0.60 14.01
N ASP A 63 3.17 0.68 15.07
CA ASP A 63 3.40 -0.09 16.31
C ASP A 63 2.64 -1.44 16.30
N GLY A 64 1.72 -1.63 15.35
CA GLY A 64 0.94 -2.87 15.19
C GLY A 64 1.55 -3.89 14.21
N PRO A 65 0.72 -4.82 13.69
CA PRO A 65 1.16 -5.77 12.67
C PRO A 65 1.77 -5.10 11.43
N THR A 66 2.70 -5.80 10.78
CA THR A 66 3.32 -5.32 9.54
C THR A 66 2.37 -5.46 8.35
N THR A 67 2.58 -4.64 7.31
CA THR A 67 1.76 -4.72 6.09
C THR A 67 1.89 -6.06 5.35
N VAL A 68 3.01 -6.76 5.53
CA VAL A 68 3.23 -8.10 4.96
C VAL A 68 2.40 -9.15 5.70
N ALA A 69 2.34 -9.08 7.03
CA ALA A 69 1.60 -10.05 7.85
C ALA A 69 0.10 -9.97 7.57
N ASP A 70 -0.44 -8.76 7.46
CA ASP A 70 -1.88 -8.51 7.31
C ASP A 70 -2.30 -8.20 5.87
N LEU A 71 -1.46 -8.50 4.87
CA LEU A 71 -1.71 -8.07 3.49
C LEU A 71 -3.09 -8.49 2.97
N SER A 72 -3.55 -9.72 3.26
CA SER A 72 -4.85 -10.20 2.76
C SER A 72 -6.01 -9.41 3.35
N TYR A 73 -5.91 -9.02 4.63
CA TYR A 73 -6.90 -8.17 5.29
C TYR A 73 -6.88 -6.77 4.69
N LEU A 74 -5.69 -6.16 4.59
CA LEU A 74 -5.51 -4.84 3.98
C LEU A 74 -6.04 -4.80 2.55
N ALA A 75 -5.84 -5.88 1.80
CA ALA A 75 -6.28 -5.98 0.43
C ALA A 75 -7.82 -5.95 0.29
N GLU A 76 -8.52 -6.70 1.14
CA GLU A 76 -9.99 -6.69 1.20
C GLU A 76 -10.53 -5.33 1.70
N GLU A 77 -9.88 -4.71 2.70
CA GLU A 77 -10.29 -3.39 3.21
C GLU A 77 -10.14 -2.28 2.17
N VAL A 78 -8.96 -2.19 1.54
CA VAL A 78 -8.69 -1.22 0.47
C VAL A 78 -9.62 -1.50 -0.72
N GLY A 79 -9.80 -2.78 -1.08
CA GLY A 79 -10.70 -3.17 -2.16
C GLY A 79 -12.13 -2.69 -1.94
N ARG A 80 -12.65 -2.85 -0.72
CA ARG A 80 -13.98 -2.38 -0.33
C ARG A 80 -14.09 -0.86 -0.30
N HIS A 81 -13.07 -0.17 0.18
CA HIS A 81 -13.11 1.29 0.33
C HIS A 81 -12.98 2.03 -1.00
N PHE A 82 -12.21 1.49 -1.95
CA PHE A 82 -11.88 2.15 -3.21
C PHE A 82 -12.48 1.47 -4.45
N ASP A 83 -13.38 0.50 -4.26
CA ASP A 83 -14.02 -0.26 -5.34
C ASP A 83 -13.01 -0.95 -6.28
N ILE A 84 -12.06 -1.67 -5.67
CA ILE A 84 -11.00 -2.40 -6.37
C ILE A 84 -11.19 -3.89 -6.06
N ASP A 85 -11.28 -4.74 -7.07
CA ASP A 85 -11.15 -6.18 -6.87
C ASP A 85 -9.68 -6.52 -6.54
N PRO A 86 -9.36 -6.99 -5.32
CA PRO A 86 -7.99 -7.32 -4.94
C PRO A 86 -7.35 -8.41 -5.80
N ALA A 87 -8.15 -9.31 -6.37
CA ALA A 87 -7.67 -10.31 -7.30
C ALA A 87 -7.32 -9.74 -8.68
N ASN A 88 -7.71 -8.50 -9.00
CA ASN A 88 -7.45 -7.83 -10.27
C ASN A 88 -6.57 -6.56 -10.14
N ALA A 89 -5.79 -6.48 -9.06
CA ALA A 89 -4.81 -5.44 -8.82
C ALA A 89 -3.41 -6.04 -8.58
N TYR A 90 -2.36 -5.26 -8.87
CA TYR A 90 -1.03 -5.51 -8.32
C TYR A 90 -0.94 -4.89 -6.94
N TRP A 91 -0.44 -5.65 -5.97
CA TRP A 91 -0.18 -5.16 -4.62
C TRP A 91 1.33 -5.03 -4.45
N VAL A 92 1.81 -3.86 -4.07
CA VAL A 92 3.23 -3.61 -3.82
C VAL A 92 3.39 -3.18 -2.38
N VAL A 93 4.03 -4.00 -1.56
CA VAL A 93 4.42 -3.63 -0.21
C VAL A 93 5.80 -3.01 -0.25
N HIS A 94 5.91 -1.76 0.18
CA HIS A 94 7.18 -1.07 0.37
C HIS A 94 7.56 -1.16 1.86
N TRP A 95 8.60 -1.95 2.14
CA TRP A 95 9.25 -2.06 3.43
C TRP A 95 10.53 -1.22 3.45
N GLY A 96 10.54 -0.18 4.28
CA GLY A 96 11.72 0.66 4.49
C GLY A 96 12.61 0.13 5.62
N GLY A 97 13.74 0.79 5.87
CA GLY A 97 14.74 0.37 6.87
C GLY A 97 14.17 0.18 8.28
N PHE A 98 13.15 0.96 8.67
CA PHE A 98 12.48 0.83 9.97
C PHE A 98 11.57 -0.41 10.08
N SER A 99 11.24 -1.08 8.98
CA SER A 99 10.47 -2.33 8.98
C SER A 99 11.31 -3.55 9.39
N TYR A 100 12.63 -3.38 9.55
CA TYR A 100 13.55 -4.43 9.96
C TYR A 100 13.89 -4.30 11.44
N LYS A 101 13.76 -5.41 12.19
CA LYS A 101 13.86 -5.42 13.67
C LYS A 101 15.23 -5.01 14.24
N ASP A 102 16.29 -4.97 13.44
CA ASP A 102 17.67 -4.73 13.92
C ASP A 102 18.48 -3.77 13.01
N VAL A 103 17.81 -3.04 12.12
CA VAL A 103 18.48 -2.11 11.19
C VAL A 103 18.56 -0.73 11.82
N ARG A 104 19.73 -0.08 11.69
CA ARG A 104 19.88 1.33 12.08
C ARG A 104 18.97 2.18 11.18
N ARG A 105 18.19 3.09 11.78
CA ARG A 105 17.21 3.93 11.06
C ARG A 105 17.80 4.80 9.93
N ASP A 106 19.12 4.92 9.87
CA ASP A 106 19.86 5.70 8.86
C ASP A 106 20.33 4.88 7.65
N GLU A 107 20.07 3.57 7.61
CA GLU A 107 20.37 2.75 6.45
C GLU A 107 19.23 2.89 5.41
N ASP A 108 19.57 3.32 4.20
CA ASP A 108 18.69 3.41 3.02
C ASP A 108 18.32 2.01 2.47
N LYS A 109 17.91 1.11 3.36
CA LYS A 109 17.42 -0.22 3.01
C LYS A 109 15.94 -0.13 2.65
N GLU A 110 15.62 -0.66 1.48
CA GLU A 110 14.25 -0.81 1.03
C GLU A 110 14.06 -2.18 0.39
N LEU A 111 12.87 -2.72 0.54
CA LEU A 111 12.40 -3.93 -0.10
C LEU A 111 11.00 -3.69 -0.64
N PHE A 112 10.82 -4.04 -1.92
CA PHE A 112 9.50 -4.06 -2.54
C PHE A 112 9.07 -5.51 -2.72
N LEU A 113 7.91 -5.85 -2.17
CA LEU A 113 7.29 -7.15 -2.35
C LEU A 113 6.04 -6.96 -3.18
N ARG A 114 6.04 -7.53 -4.38
CA ARG A 114 4.83 -7.61 -5.20
C ARG A 114 4.05 -8.84 -4.77
N ALA A 115 2.77 -8.64 -4.50
CA ALA A 115 1.80 -9.69 -4.28
C ALA A 115 0.72 -9.67 -5.35
N THR A 116 0.27 -10.87 -5.71
CA THR A 116 -0.91 -11.09 -6.54
C THR A 116 -1.82 -12.09 -5.87
N PHE A 117 -3.12 -11.85 -5.97
CA PHE A 117 -4.14 -12.73 -5.43
C PHE A 117 -4.89 -13.44 -6.56
N GLY A 118 -5.42 -14.61 -6.23
CA GLY A 118 -6.50 -15.26 -6.97
C GLY A 118 -7.78 -15.27 -6.14
N ARG A 119 -8.83 -15.86 -6.72
CA ARG A 119 -10.07 -16.20 -6.02
C ARG A 119 -10.19 -17.71 -5.90
N THR A 120 -10.65 -18.18 -4.74
CA THR A 120 -11.05 -19.58 -4.55
C THR A 120 -12.41 -19.83 -5.20
N ASP A 121 -12.82 -21.11 -5.28
CA ASP A 121 -14.17 -21.47 -5.78
C ASP A 121 -15.29 -20.80 -4.97
N SER A 122 -15.06 -20.59 -3.67
CA SER A 122 -15.95 -19.87 -2.76
C SER A 122 -15.84 -18.34 -2.84
N GLN A 123 -15.16 -17.81 -3.87
CA GLN A 123 -14.93 -16.38 -4.12
C GLN A 123 -14.12 -15.65 -3.03
N ARG A 124 -13.48 -16.39 -2.11
CA ARG A 124 -12.56 -15.80 -1.13
C ARG A 124 -11.21 -15.50 -1.78
N LEU A 125 -10.48 -14.53 -1.23
CA LEU A 125 -9.11 -14.27 -1.63
C LEU A 125 -8.23 -15.49 -1.32
N SER A 126 -7.45 -15.94 -2.29
CA SER A 126 -6.42 -16.96 -2.06
C SER A 126 -5.27 -16.38 -1.24
N SER A 127 -4.37 -17.25 -0.75
CA SER A 127 -3.07 -16.77 -0.27
C SER A 127 -2.35 -15.99 -1.40
N PRO A 128 -1.64 -14.90 -1.08
CA PRO A 128 -0.91 -14.14 -2.07
C PRO A 128 0.27 -14.94 -2.61
N ARG A 129 0.50 -14.83 -3.92
CA ARG A 129 1.78 -15.19 -4.53
C ARG A 129 2.71 -13.98 -4.45
N TRP A 130 3.89 -14.19 -3.89
CA TRP A 130 4.90 -13.15 -3.68
C TRP A 130 6.02 -13.21 -4.70
N ASP A 131 6.47 -12.05 -5.15
CA ASP A 131 7.70 -11.85 -5.89
C ASP A 131 8.44 -10.63 -5.31
N VAL A 132 9.77 -10.68 -5.25
CA VAL A 132 10.58 -9.50 -4.93
C VAL A 132 10.62 -8.61 -6.17
N ALA A 133 10.35 -7.32 -5.99
CA ALA A 133 10.43 -6.33 -7.06
C ALA A 133 11.58 -5.36 -6.80
N SER A 134 12.26 -4.96 -7.87
CA SER A 134 13.19 -3.84 -7.86
C SER A 134 12.44 -2.51 -7.87
N ARG A 135 13.08 -1.43 -7.40
CA ARG A 135 12.55 -0.07 -7.54
C ARG A 135 12.21 0.27 -8.99
N THR A 136 13.01 -0.19 -9.95
CA THR A 136 12.76 0.02 -11.38
C THR A 136 11.44 -0.62 -11.82
N GLU A 137 11.19 -1.88 -11.45
CA GLU A 137 9.92 -2.56 -11.76
C GLU A 137 8.73 -1.84 -11.11
N VAL A 138 8.87 -1.36 -9.88
CA VAL A 138 7.81 -0.57 -9.21
C VAL A 138 7.53 0.74 -9.96
N ARG A 139 8.56 1.41 -10.46
CA ARG A 139 8.38 2.59 -11.31
C ARG A 139 7.70 2.23 -12.62
N GLU A 140 7.98 1.07 -13.21
CA GLU A 140 7.28 0.62 -14.41
C GLU A 140 5.81 0.31 -14.13
N TYR A 141 5.49 -0.42 -13.07
CA TYR A 141 4.10 -0.73 -12.69
C TYR A 141 3.26 0.51 -12.41
N THR A 142 3.87 1.58 -11.91
CA THR A 142 3.18 2.84 -11.61
C THR A 142 3.20 3.82 -12.79
N ASP A 143 3.70 3.40 -13.96
CA ASP A 143 3.95 4.27 -15.12
C ASP A 143 4.69 5.56 -14.72
N ARG A 144 5.79 5.32 -13.99
CA ARG A 144 6.77 6.30 -13.47
C ARG A 144 6.19 7.36 -12.55
N ARG A 145 5.00 7.11 -11.97
CA ARG A 145 4.37 7.93 -10.92
C ARG A 145 4.97 7.69 -9.53
N PHE A 146 5.69 6.58 -9.36
CA PHE A 146 6.50 6.34 -8.18
C PHE A 146 7.87 7.03 -8.29
N ASP A 147 8.26 7.73 -7.21
CA ASP A 147 9.53 8.44 -7.06
C ASP A 147 10.41 7.76 -6.01
#